data_AF-A0A7Y2FRN3-F1
#
_entry.id   AF-A0A7Y2FRN3-F1
#
_cell.length_a   1.000
_cell.length_b   1.000
_cell.length_c   1.000
_cell.angle_alpha   90.00
_cell.angle_beta   90.00
_cell.angle_gamma   90.00
#
_symmetry.space_group_name_H-M   'P 1'
#
loop_
_entity.id
_entity.type
_entity.pdbx_description
1 polymer ?
#
loop_
_entity_poly.entity_id
_entity_poly.type
_entity_poly.pdbx_seq_one_letter_code
_entity_poly.pdbx_strand_id
1 'polypeptide(L)'
;MKRLIITNSDSGAGCLKAARIAQRVVALCYELVWGPVPPGETPMDFFTGRRHWMPGDTPDWELEVLDGLGEAYEHLAWEAAYYDRIEIWSDPTPNDQLVLIQLIDWLHSHPALRDKLVFANVGWR
;
A
#
# COMPACT_ATOMS: atom_id res chain seq x y z
N MET A 1 -14.45 17.40 5.24
CA MET A 1 -13.67 16.20 5.57
C MET A 1 -12.80 15.84 4.37
N LYS A 2 -11.48 15.91 4.50
CA LYS A 2 -10.51 15.46 3.50
C LYS A 2 -10.31 13.95 3.64
N ARG A 3 -10.56 13.23 2.55
CA ARG A 3 -10.46 11.76 2.47
C ARG A 3 -9.25 11.38 1.64
N LEU A 4 -8.47 10.46 2.17
CA LEU A 4 -7.47 9.69 1.45
C LEU A 4 -8.01 8.27 1.28
N ILE A 5 -8.02 7.74 0.05
CA ILE A 5 -8.24 6.32 -0.19
C ILE A 5 -6.92 5.67 -0.57
N ILE A 6 -6.58 4.58 0.09
CA ILE A 6 -5.47 3.69 -0.26
C ILE A 6 -6.06 2.39 -0.80
N THR A 7 -5.59 1.96 -1.96
CA THR A 7 -5.99 0.70 -2.60
C THR A 7 -4.77 -0.05 -3.12
N ASN A 8 -4.88 -1.36 -3.26
CA ASN A 8 -3.86 -2.25 -3.85
C ASN A 8 -4.20 -2.68 -5.28
N SER A 9 -5.14 -1.97 -5.92
CA SER A 9 -5.59 -2.25 -7.27
C SER A 9 -5.40 -1.02 -8.14
N ASP A 10 -4.58 -1.10 -9.18
CA ASP A 10 -4.39 0.01 -10.13
C ASP A 10 -5.70 0.33 -10.86
N SER A 11 -6.45 -0.70 -11.23
CA SER A 11 -7.77 -0.54 -11.85
C SER A 11 -8.78 0.09 -10.88
N GLY A 12 -8.78 -0.36 -9.62
CA GLY A 12 -9.59 0.22 -8.55
C GLY A 12 -9.24 1.70 -8.33
N ALA A 13 -7.96 2.03 -8.26
CA ALA A 13 -7.49 3.40 -8.12
C ALA A 13 -7.94 4.30 -9.29
N GLY A 14 -7.83 3.80 -10.53
CA GLY A 14 -8.31 4.50 -11.72
C GLY A 14 -9.80 4.82 -11.64
N CYS A 15 -10.63 3.82 -11.31
CA CYS A 15 -12.07 3.97 -11.13
C CYS A 15 -12.42 4.97 -10.02
N LEU A 16 -11.76 4.88 -8.86
CA LEU A 16 -11.99 5.76 -7.72
C LEU A 16 -11.61 7.22 -8.02
N LYS A 17 -10.49 7.43 -8.74
CA LYS A 17 -10.06 8.75 -9.22
C LYS A 17 -11.06 9.32 -10.22
N ALA A 18 -11.48 8.53 -11.21
CA ALA A 18 -12.44 8.95 -12.22
C ALA A 18 -13.79 9.33 -11.60
N ALA A 19 -14.25 8.57 -10.60
CA ALA A 19 -15.48 8.83 -9.86
C ALA A 19 -15.36 9.96 -8.82
N ARG A 20 -14.14 10.49 -8.57
CA ARG A 20 -13.87 11.58 -7.62
C ARG A 20 -14.38 11.29 -6.20
N ILE A 21 -14.25 10.03 -5.76
CA ILE A 21 -14.77 9.58 -4.45
C ILE A 21 -14.02 10.23 -3.28
N ALA A 22 -12.75 10.57 -3.46
CA ALA A 22 -11.88 11.17 -2.45
C ALA A 22 -10.98 12.25 -3.07
N GLN A 23 -10.46 13.15 -2.23
CA GLN A 23 -9.50 14.18 -2.65
C GLN A 23 -8.19 13.57 -3.13
N ARG A 24 -7.83 12.40 -2.57
CA ARG A 24 -6.63 11.66 -2.93
C ARG A 24 -6.92 10.17 -2.96
N VAL A 25 -6.37 9.51 -3.98
CA VAL A 25 -6.41 8.06 -4.15
C VAL A 25 -5.00 7.60 -4.49
N VAL A 26 -4.45 6.71 -3.67
CA VAL A 26 -3.11 6.12 -3.85
C VAL A 26 -3.27 4.63 -4.12
N ALA A 27 -2.56 4.15 -5.13
CA ALA A 27 -2.43 2.74 -5.45
C ALA A 27 -1.10 2.25 -4.88
N LEU A 28 -1.12 1.16 -4.10
CA LEU A 28 0.06 0.48 -3.56
C LEU A 28 0.03 -0.95 -4.08
N CYS A 29 0.55 -1.13 -5.28
CA CYS A 29 0.50 -2.39 -6.01
C CYS A 29 1.91 -2.96 -6.09
N TYR A 30 2.16 -4.06 -5.40
CA TYR A 30 3.40 -4.81 -5.46
C TYR A 30 3.15 -6.27 -5.09
N GLU A 31 4.01 -7.16 -5.57
CA GLU A 31 3.81 -8.60 -5.42
C GLU A 31 4.50 -9.12 -4.15
N LEU A 32 3.73 -9.68 -3.22
CA LEU A 32 4.14 -10.40 -2.02
C LEU A 32 3.91 -11.91 -2.10
N VAL A 33 3.34 -12.40 -3.19
CA VAL A 33 3.11 -13.84 -3.44
C VAL A 33 4.41 -14.64 -3.63
N TRP A 34 5.53 -14.00 -3.96
CA TRP A 34 6.81 -14.68 -4.19
C TRP A 34 7.75 -14.63 -2.98
N GLY A 35 8.16 -15.80 -2.52
CA GLY A 35 9.12 -15.93 -1.42
C GLY A 35 8.52 -15.61 -0.04
N PRO A 36 9.33 -15.71 1.03
CA PRO A 36 8.91 -15.35 2.37
C PRO A 36 8.74 -13.83 2.51
N VAL A 37 7.81 -13.41 3.36
CA VAL A 37 7.70 -12.03 3.83
C VAL A 37 8.99 -11.70 4.61
N PRO A 38 9.85 -10.77 4.12
CA PRO A 38 11.11 -10.46 4.80
C PRO A 38 10.82 -9.88 6.19
N PRO A 39 11.63 -10.22 7.21
CA PRO A 39 11.60 -9.46 8.45
C PRO A 39 12.11 -8.04 8.16
N GLY A 40 11.28 -7.04 8.40
CA GLY A 40 11.62 -5.63 8.25
C GLY A 40 10.84 -4.80 9.25
N GLU A 41 11.53 -3.94 10.00
CA GLU A 41 10.89 -3.05 10.98
C GLU A 41 10.32 -1.79 10.30
N THR A 42 10.86 -1.43 9.13
CA THR A 42 10.47 -0.25 8.34
C THR A 42 10.11 -0.64 6.90
N PRO A 43 9.31 0.18 6.20
CA PRO A 43 9.06 -0.01 4.77
C PRO A 43 10.36 -0.09 3.94
N MET A 44 11.35 0.74 4.26
CA MET A 44 12.64 0.75 3.57
C MET A 44 13.37 -0.59 3.67
N ASP A 45 13.50 -1.13 4.89
CA ASP A 45 14.19 -2.41 5.12
C ASP A 45 13.44 -3.55 4.42
N PHE A 46 12.11 -3.53 4.50
CA PHE A 46 11.25 -4.51 3.88
C PHE A 46 11.44 -4.58 2.37
N PHE A 47 11.33 -3.46 1.65
CA PHE A 47 11.43 -3.44 0.19
C PHE A 47 12.85 -3.72 -0.30
N THR A 48 13.86 -3.25 0.42
CA THR A 48 15.27 -3.60 0.15
C THR A 48 15.49 -5.11 0.25
N GLY A 49 14.97 -5.75 1.31
CA GLY A 49 15.05 -7.20 1.49
C GLY A 49 14.20 -7.99 0.48
N ARG A 50 13.08 -7.42 0.04
CA ARG A 50 12.15 -8.07 -0.91
C ARG A 50 12.79 -8.34 -2.27
N ARG A 51 13.73 -7.49 -2.71
CA ARG A 51 14.48 -7.64 -3.96
C ARG A 51 15.14 -9.02 -4.09
N HIS A 52 15.62 -9.58 -2.99
CA HIS A 52 16.29 -10.89 -2.98
C HIS A 52 15.36 -12.04 -3.42
N TRP A 53 14.06 -11.86 -3.25
CA TRP A 53 13.04 -12.87 -3.52
C TRP A 53 12.25 -12.60 -4.81
N MET A 54 12.69 -11.64 -5.63
CA MET A 54 12.12 -11.42 -6.95
C MET A 54 12.69 -12.46 -7.94
N PRO A 55 11.88 -12.98 -8.88
CA PRO A 55 12.37 -13.88 -9.93
C PRO A 55 13.57 -13.30 -10.69
N GLY A 56 14.51 -14.15 -11.11
CA GLY A 56 15.73 -13.70 -11.81
C GLY A 56 15.46 -13.08 -13.19
N ASP A 57 14.27 -13.27 -13.73
CA ASP A 57 13.75 -12.69 -14.97
C ASP A 57 12.83 -11.48 -14.73
N THR A 58 12.78 -10.95 -13.51
CA THR A 58 12.04 -9.72 -13.19
C THR A 58 12.58 -8.56 -14.03
N PRO A 59 11.73 -7.84 -14.77
CA PRO A 59 12.15 -6.68 -15.56
C PRO A 59 12.74 -5.56 -14.70
N ASP A 60 13.72 -4.83 -15.24
CA ASP A 60 14.39 -3.74 -14.53
C ASP A 60 13.43 -2.67 -14.00
N TRP A 61 12.40 -2.32 -14.77
CA TRP A 61 11.40 -1.32 -14.36
C TRP A 61 10.60 -1.76 -13.12
N GLU A 62 10.39 -3.07 -12.92
CA GLU A 62 9.68 -3.59 -11.75
C GLU A 62 10.58 -3.55 -10.51
N LEU A 63 11.88 -3.79 -10.68
CA LEU A 63 12.88 -3.62 -9.64
C LEU A 63 13.04 -2.15 -9.24
N GLU A 64 13.04 -1.22 -10.20
CA GLU A 64 13.08 0.22 -9.96
C GLU A 64 11.85 0.71 -9.16
N VAL A 65 10.66 0.18 -9.48
CA VAL A 65 9.45 0.46 -8.69
C VAL A 65 9.63 -0.02 -7.26
N LEU A 66 10.11 -1.26 -7.06
CA LEU A 66 10.34 -1.83 -5.73
C LEU A 66 11.32 -1.01 -4.90
N ASP A 67 12.42 -0.56 -5.50
CA ASP A 67 13.45 0.25 -4.85
C ASP A 67 12.88 1.60 -4.35
N GLY A 68 11.89 2.17 -5.05
CA GLY A 68 11.23 3.42 -4.68
C GLY A 68 10.09 3.30 -3.66
N LEU A 69 9.59 2.08 -3.39
CA LEU A 69 8.39 1.90 -2.55
C LEU A 69 8.64 2.30 -1.11
N GLY A 70 9.81 2.02 -0.54
CA GLY A 70 10.11 2.38 0.85
C GLY A 70 9.98 3.89 1.09
N GLU A 71 10.56 4.72 0.21
CA GLU A 71 10.43 6.18 0.27
C GLU A 71 8.99 6.63 0.01
N ALA A 72 8.29 5.99 -0.93
CA ALA A 72 6.89 6.29 -1.21
C ALA A 72 5.98 6.05 0.01
N TYR A 73 6.26 5.03 0.82
CA TYR A 73 5.53 4.74 2.05
C TYR A 73 5.75 5.79 3.13
N GLU A 74 7.00 6.20 3.38
CA GLU A 74 7.32 7.27 4.32
C GLU A 74 6.65 8.59 3.90
N HIS A 75 6.71 8.90 2.60
CA HIS A 75 6.01 10.06 2.05
C HIS A 75 4.50 9.96 2.22
N LEU A 76 3.90 8.79 1.98
CA LEU A 76 2.48 8.55 2.17
C LEU A 76 2.06 8.73 3.63
N ALA A 77 2.85 8.22 4.59
CA ALA A 77 2.56 8.38 6.01
C ALA A 77 2.55 9.86 6.41
N TRP A 78 3.51 10.64 5.91
CA TRP A 78 3.55 12.09 6.10
C TRP A 78 2.37 12.80 5.42
N GLU A 79 2.04 12.45 4.17
CA GLU A 79 0.90 13.03 3.43
C GLU A 79 -0.44 12.72 4.13
N ALA A 80 -0.59 11.49 4.65
CA ALA A 80 -1.79 11.00 5.30
C ALA A 80 -2.17 11.82 6.55
N ALA A 81 -1.20 12.47 7.20
CA ALA A 81 -1.45 13.34 8.34
C ALA A 81 -2.38 14.53 8.00
N TYR A 82 -2.42 14.99 6.75
CA TYR A 82 -3.24 16.12 6.29
C TYR A 82 -4.70 15.77 5.98
N TYR A 83 -5.06 14.49 6.06
CA TYR A 83 -6.41 14.01 5.81
C TYR A 83 -7.14 13.76 7.14
N ASP A 84 -8.46 13.90 7.10
CA ASP A 84 -9.34 13.66 8.25
C ASP A 84 -9.72 12.18 8.36
N ARG A 85 -9.67 11.45 7.23
CA ARG A 85 -10.02 10.03 7.13
C ARG A 85 -9.12 9.32 6.12
N ILE A 86 -8.64 8.15 6.49
CA ILE A 86 -7.85 7.26 5.66
C ILE A 86 -8.68 6.00 5.44
N GLU A 87 -9.12 5.76 4.21
CA GLU A 87 -9.95 4.61 3.86
C GLU A 87 -9.12 3.57 3.12
N ILE A 88 -9.14 2.33 3.63
CA ILE A 88 -8.54 1.21 2.92
C ILE A 88 -9.60 0.50 2.08
N TRP A 89 -9.29 0.38 0.79
CA TRP A 89 -10.06 -0.33 -0.23
C TRP A 89 -9.18 -1.42 -0.83
N SER A 90 -9.27 -2.63 -0.28
CA SER A 90 -8.45 -3.77 -0.72
C SER A 90 -9.28 -4.73 -1.55
N ASP A 91 -8.72 -5.14 -2.68
CA ASP A 91 -9.24 -6.28 -3.42
C ASP A 91 -9.00 -7.58 -2.62
N PRO A 92 -9.77 -8.64 -2.90
CA PRO A 92 -9.77 -9.83 -2.06
C PRO A 92 -8.70 -10.86 -2.46
N THR A 93 -7.91 -10.62 -3.51
CA THR A 93 -6.96 -11.63 -4.00
C THR A 93 -5.86 -11.92 -2.97
N PRO A 94 -5.21 -13.10 -3.01
CA PRO A 94 -4.18 -13.45 -2.04
C PRO A 94 -3.07 -12.40 -1.92
N ASN A 95 -2.60 -11.84 -3.04
CA ASN A 95 -1.57 -10.81 -3.02
C ASN A 95 -2.08 -9.52 -2.36
N ASP A 96 -3.29 -9.08 -2.72
CA ASP A 96 -3.92 -7.89 -2.16
C ASP A 96 -4.06 -7.98 -0.64
N GLN A 97 -4.46 -9.15 -0.13
CA GLN A 97 -4.58 -9.38 1.30
C GLN A 97 -3.22 -9.37 2.03
N LEU A 98 -2.15 -9.84 1.40
CA LEU A 98 -0.80 -9.73 1.97
C LEU A 98 -0.34 -8.26 2.03
N VAL A 99 -0.56 -7.50 0.96
CA VAL A 99 -0.27 -6.06 0.92
C VAL A 99 -1.08 -5.31 1.98
N LEU A 100 -2.36 -5.67 2.15
CA LEU A 100 -3.24 -5.11 3.17
C LEU A 100 -2.68 -5.32 4.59
N ILE A 101 -2.29 -6.55 4.92
CA ILE A 101 -1.74 -6.88 6.25
C ILE A 101 -0.47 -6.06 6.51
N GLN A 102 0.43 -6.00 5.53
CA GLN A 102 1.67 -5.23 5.64
C GLN A 102 1.42 -3.72 5.81
N LEU A 103 0.48 -3.16 5.03
CA LEU A 103 0.08 -1.77 5.13
C LEU A 103 -0.49 -1.43 6.51
N ILE A 104 -1.33 -2.31 7.07
CA ILE A 104 -1.91 -2.09 8.41
C ILE A 104 -0.81 -2.07 9.47
N ASP A 105 0.17 -2.97 9.38
CA ASP A 105 1.30 -3.02 10.30
C ASP A 105 2.10 -1.71 10.29
N TRP A 106 2.43 -1.20 9.10
CA TRP A 106 3.11 0.08 8.95
C TRP A 106 2.27 1.29 9.37
N LEU A 107 0.97 1.32 9.08
CA LEU A 107 0.13 2.42 9.54
C LEU A 107 -0.07 2.39 11.06
N HIS A 108 -0.05 1.21 11.67
CA HIS A 108 -0.17 1.05 13.13
C HIS A 108 1.06 1.57 13.87
N SER A 109 2.26 1.47 13.27
CA SER A 109 3.48 2.08 13.81
C SER A 109 3.45 3.62 13.83
N HIS A 110 2.43 4.25 13.21
CA HIS A 110 2.21 5.69 13.16
C HIS A 110 0.98 6.11 14.01
N PRO A 111 1.15 6.47 15.29
CA PRO A 111 0.02 6.76 16.19
C PRO A 111 -0.95 7.83 15.68
N ALA A 112 -0.44 8.83 14.94
CA ALA A 112 -1.24 9.93 14.39
C ALA A 112 -2.21 9.51 13.27
N LEU A 113 -1.99 8.35 12.64
CA LEU A 113 -2.81 7.84 11.55
C LEU A 113 -3.87 6.85 12.04
N ARG A 114 -3.61 6.21 13.19
CA ARG A 114 -4.42 5.11 13.75
C ARG A 114 -5.90 5.47 13.88
N ASP A 115 -6.21 6.62 14.48
CA ASP A 115 -7.60 7.03 14.75
C ASP A 115 -8.36 7.50 13.49
N LYS A 116 -7.65 7.66 12.37
CA LYS A 116 -8.21 8.09 11.09
C LYS A 116 -8.52 6.92 10.16
N LEU A 117 -8.03 5.73 10.50
CA LEU A 117 -8.08 4.55 9.64
C LEU A 117 -9.47 3.92 9.64
N VAL A 118 -10.01 3.67 8.45
CA VAL A 118 -11.27 2.94 8.27
C VAL A 118 -11.16 1.93 7.13
N PHE A 119 -11.57 0.70 7.40
CA PHE A 119 -11.78 -0.30 6.35
C PHE A 119 -13.13 -0.03 5.68
N ALA A 120 -13.10 0.36 4.41
CA ALA A 120 -14.29 0.78 3.67
C ALA A 120 -14.74 -0.26 2.64
N ASN A 121 -13.80 -0.96 2.01
CA ASN A 121 -14.10 -2.07 1.12
C ASN A 121 -12.99 -3.12 1.25
N VAL A 122 -13.29 -4.22 1.93
CA VAL A 122 -12.37 -5.33 2.20
C VAL A 122 -13.18 -6.62 2.06
N GLY A 123 -13.37 -7.11 0.83
CA GLY A 123 -14.10 -8.37 0.68
C GLY A 123 -14.56 -8.76 -0.72
N TRP A 124 -14.50 -10.07 -0.93
CA TRP A 124 -15.01 -10.86 -2.04
C TRP A 124 -16.49 -10.56 -2.32
N ARG A 125 -16.82 -10.23 -3.57
CA ARG A 125 -18.18 -10.44 -4.10
C ARG A 125 -18.25 -11.80 -4.75
#